data_AF-A0A9D7ZM09-F1
#
_entry.id   AF-A0A9D7ZM09-F1
#
_cell.length_a   1.000
_cell.length_b   1.000
_cell.length_c   1.000
_cell.angle_alpha   90.00
_cell.angle_beta   90.00
_cell.angle_gamma   90.00
#
_symmetry.space_group_name_H-M   'P 1'
#
loop_
_entity.id
_entity.type
_entity.pdbx_description
1 polymer ?
#
loop_
_entity_poly.entity_id
_entity_poly.type
_entity_poly.pdbx_seq_one_letter_code
_entity_poly.pdbx_strand_id
1 'polypeptide(L)'
;MKKIIISFFLLAFSLSLCCQTINLGNPLSWNGKVSLQNIPEKTMSGFNQSIVDSEDITNDALKDRPWRFGYKYDVNYNLKNSGSWKVLPNGDKIWQLAIECQGALTVNLLFQNFQLPKGAYLYLYDIDQTNRVGAYTSINNRVDGELGSELVHGEKIIVEYVEPADVKESGRFTISNVIHGYRTLAPIEKNLVRAL
;
A
#
# COMPACT_ATOMS: atom_id res chain seq x y z
N MET A 1 -44.02 -2.10 -19.30
CA MET A 1 -43.31 -3.28 -18.78
C MET A 1 -41.79 -3.19 -18.96
N LYS A 2 -41.25 -2.97 -20.19
CA LYS A 2 -39.80 -2.84 -20.42
C LYS A 2 -39.10 -1.74 -19.59
N LYS A 3 -39.73 -0.59 -19.36
CA LYS A 3 -39.16 0.50 -18.52
C LYS A 3 -39.07 0.14 -17.03
N ILE A 4 -39.98 -0.68 -16.51
CA ILE A 4 -39.98 -1.12 -15.10
C ILE A 4 -38.88 -2.17 -14.87
N ILE A 5 -38.65 -3.05 -15.85
CA ILE A 5 -37.58 -4.07 -15.80
C ILE A 5 -36.19 -3.42 -15.81
N ILE A 6 -35.98 -2.36 -16.60
CA ILE A 6 -34.71 -1.61 -16.65
C ILE A 6 -34.43 -0.91 -15.31
N SER A 7 -35.44 -0.31 -14.68
CA SER A 7 -35.29 0.30 -13.35
C SER A 7 -34.96 -0.73 -12.25
N PHE A 8 -35.51 -1.95 -12.34
CA PHE A 8 -35.20 -3.02 -11.38
C PHE A 8 -33.77 -3.56 -11.57
N PHE A 9 -33.28 -3.61 -12.82
CA PHE A 9 -31.90 -4.03 -13.13
C PHE A 9 -30.86 -3.00 -12.67
N LEU A 10 -31.17 -1.69 -12.77
CA LEU A 10 -30.32 -0.61 -12.23
C LEU A 10 -30.29 -0.58 -10.70
N LEU A 11 -31.38 -0.96 -10.02
CA LEU A 11 -31.44 -1.05 -8.55
C LEU A 11 -30.70 -2.27 -7.99
N ALA A 12 -30.62 -3.37 -8.75
CA ALA A 12 -29.87 -4.57 -8.36
C ALA A 12 -28.35 -4.36 -8.50
N PHE A 13 -27.90 -3.48 -9.39
CA PHE A 13 -26.47 -3.24 -9.64
C PHE A 13 -25.81 -2.32 -8.59
N SER A 14 -26.58 -1.49 -7.88
CA SER A 14 -26.05 -0.61 -6.83
C SER A 14 -25.71 -1.32 -5.52
N LEU A 15 -26.13 -2.57 -5.35
CA LEU A 15 -25.95 -3.34 -4.10
C LEU A 15 -24.68 -4.19 -4.06
N SER A 16 -23.78 -4.08 -5.06
CA SER A 16 -22.56 -4.89 -5.15
C SER A 16 -21.28 -4.06 -5.24
N LEU A 17 -21.25 -2.88 -4.62
CA LEU A 17 -20.01 -2.12 -4.43
C LEU A 17 -19.17 -2.78 -3.33
N CYS A 18 -18.38 -3.79 -3.69
CA CYS A 18 -17.26 -4.22 -2.88
C CYS A 18 -16.15 -3.16 -3.01
N CYS A 19 -16.07 -2.24 -2.05
CA CYS A 19 -14.91 -1.35 -1.95
C CYS A 19 -13.68 -2.18 -1.57
N GLN A 20 -12.53 -1.88 -2.19
CA GLN A 20 -11.29 -2.59 -1.90
C GLN A 20 -10.74 -2.24 -0.51
N THR A 21 -11.06 -1.07 0.03
CA THR A 21 -10.63 -0.65 1.37
C THR A 21 -11.83 -0.25 2.22
N ILE A 22 -11.68 -0.38 3.54
CA ILE A 22 -12.69 0.11 4.49
C ILE A 22 -12.18 1.42 5.08
N ASN A 23 -13.07 2.41 5.16
CA ASN A 23 -12.78 3.63 5.89
C ASN A 23 -12.93 3.37 7.40
N LEU A 24 -11.81 3.09 8.07
CA LEU A 24 -11.72 3.00 9.54
C LEU A 24 -11.13 4.30 10.16
N GLY A 25 -11.17 5.41 9.42
CA GLY A 25 -10.57 6.68 9.83
C GLY A 25 -9.09 6.81 9.46
N ASN A 26 -8.32 7.42 10.37
CA ASN A 26 -6.88 7.65 10.20
C ASN A 26 -6.08 6.59 10.99
N PRO A 27 -4.82 6.33 10.61
CA PRO A 27 -3.89 5.50 11.38
C PRO A 27 -3.78 5.99 12.83
N LEU A 28 -3.51 5.09 13.77
CA LEU A 28 -3.39 5.45 15.18
C LEU A 28 -2.22 6.38 15.43
N SER A 29 -1.13 6.28 14.67
CA SER A 29 0.01 7.20 14.81
C SER A 29 -0.26 8.60 14.28
N TRP A 30 -1.35 8.81 13.52
CA TRP A 30 -1.70 10.16 13.11
C TRP A 30 -2.09 11.01 14.31
N ASN A 31 -1.67 12.28 14.29
CA ASN A 31 -1.91 13.25 15.36
C ASN A 31 -1.31 12.84 16.73
N GLY A 32 -0.27 11.99 16.74
CA GLY A 32 0.56 11.73 17.91
C GLY A 32 -0.04 10.80 18.97
N LYS A 33 -1.16 10.11 18.69
CA LYS A 33 -1.70 9.12 19.67
C LYS A 33 -0.76 7.93 19.87
N VAL A 34 0.03 7.59 18.84
CA VAL A 34 1.13 6.63 18.92
C VAL A 34 2.40 7.29 18.38
N SER A 35 3.51 7.12 19.11
CA SER A 35 4.79 7.72 18.75
C SER A 35 5.45 6.96 17.60
N LEU A 36 5.93 7.70 16.61
CA LEU A 36 6.82 7.21 15.55
C LEU A 36 8.31 7.30 15.92
N GLN A 37 8.63 7.75 17.14
CA GLN A 37 10.02 7.82 17.59
C GLN A 37 10.57 6.40 17.82
N ASN A 38 11.77 6.14 17.28
CA ASN A 38 12.51 4.89 17.45
C ASN A 38 11.82 3.64 16.87
N ILE A 39 10.93 3.79 15.89
CA ILE A 39 10.47 2.63 15.12
C ILE A 39 11.63 2.12 14.23
N PRO A 40 11.75 0.80 13.99
CA PRO A 40 12.74 0.28 13.07
C PRO A 40 12.56 0.86 11.67
N GLU A 41 13.67 1.22 11.04
CA GLU A 41 13.71 1.74 9.67
C GLU A 41 14.51 0.81 8.75
N LYS A 42 14.02 0.62 7.52
CA LYS A 42 14.68 -0.13 6.46
C LYS A 42 14.88 0.78 5.24
N THR A 43 16.12 1.16 4.99
CA THR A 43 16.50 1.96 3.83
C THR A 43 16.90 1.05 2.66
N MET A 44 16.34 1.28 1.48
CA MET A 44 16.69 0.55 0.26
C MET A 44 18.06 0.99 -0.27
N SER A 45 18.81 0.07 -0.89
CA SER A 45 20.21 0.28 -1.28
C SER A 45 20.45 1.29 -2.42
N GLY A 46 19.40 1.94 -2.92
CA GLY A 46 19.45 2.73 -4.15
C GLY A 46 19.69 1.87 -5.39
N PHE A 47 19.57 2.49 -6.57
CA PHE A 47 19.92 1.89 -7.86
C PHE A 47 20.51 2.97 -8.79
N ASN A 48 21.17 2.56 -9.87
CA ASN A 48 21.69 3.50 -10.86
C ASN A 48 20.55 3.99 -11.77
N GLN A 49 20.05 5.18 -11.49
CA GLN A 49 18.95 5.79 -12.24
C GLN A 49 19.25 5.91 -13.73
N SER A 50 20.46 6.32 -14.11
CA SER A 50 20.83 6.52 -15.53
C SER A 50 20.76 5.23 -16.36
N ILE A 51 21.09 4.08 -15.75
CA ILE A 51 20.97 2.77 -16.41
C ILE A 51 19.48 2.43 -16.61
N VAL A 52 18.68 2.58 -15.55
CA VAL A 52 17.25 2.31 -15.57
C VAL A 52 16.52 3.20 -16.57
N ASP A 53 16.88 4.48 -16.67
CA ASP A 53 16.31 5.40 -17.65
C ASP A 53 16.64 5.00 -19.10
N SER A 54 17.87 4.55 -19.35
CA SER A 54 18.30 4.09 -20.68
C SER A 54 17.56 2.82 -21.12
N GLU A 55 17.34 1.89 -20.19
CA GLU A 55 16.51 0.70 -20.41
C GLU A 55 15.05 1.09 -20.68
N ASP A 56 14.50 2.05 -19.92
CA ASP A 56 13.13 2.52 -20.07
C ASP A 56 12.86 3.17 -21.43
N ILE A 57 13.79 3.99 -21.93
CA ILE A 57 13.70 4.57 -23.29
C ILE A 57 13.56 3.46 -24.34
N THR A 58 14.33 2.38 -24.19
CA THR A 58 14.28 1.24 -25.10
C THR A 58 12.97 0.46 -24.96
N ASN A 59 12.57 0.15 -23.73
CA ASN A 59 11.35 -0.63 -23.44
C ASN A 59 10.08 0.10 -23.89
N ASP A 60 10.00 1.41 -23.65
CA ASP A 60 8.84 2.23 -24.00
C ASP A 60 8.66 2.34 -25.53
N ALA A 61 9.77 2.32 -26.28
CA ALA A 61 9.74 2.29 -27.74
C ALA A 61 9.24 0.94 -28.28
N LEU A 62 9.63 -0.17 -27.64
CA LEU A 62 9.24 -1.53 -28.05
C LEU A 62 7.79 -1.86 -27.73
N LYS A 63 7.24 -1.35 -26.61
CA LYS A 63 5.87 -1.60 -26.15
C LYS A 63 5.51 -3.10 -26.00
N ASP A 64 6.50 -3.94 -25.78
CA ASP A 64 6.37 -5.39 -25.61
C ASP A 64 6.07 -5.79 -24.16
N ARG A 65 6.15 -4.84 -23.23
CA ARG A 65 5.98 -5.03 -21.78
C ARG A 65 5.24 -3.86 -21.14
N PRO A 66 4.64 -4.05 -19.96
CA PRO A 66 4.04 -2.97 -19.21
C PRO A 66 5.02 -1.84 -18.90
N TRP A 67 4.51 -0.62 -18.86
CA TRP A 67 5.29 0.57 -18.55
C TRP A 67 5.89 0.48 -17.13
N ARG A 68 7.22 0.61 -17.03
CA ARG A 68 7.93 0.54 -15.75
C ARG A 68 7.90 1.92 -15.07
N PHE A 69 7.18 1.99 -13.96
CA PHE A 69 7.10 3.21 -13.15
C PHE A 69 7.99 3.20 -11.90
N GLY A 70 8.43 2.00 -11.49
CA GLY A 70 9.16 1.81 -10.25
C GLY A 70 10.19 0.68 -10.30
N TYR A 71 11.23 0.85 -9.49
CA TYR A 71 12.30 -0.11 -9.29
C TYR A 71 11.92 -1.04 -8.15
N LYS A 72 12.01 -2.35 -8.39
CA LYS A 72 11.59 -3.37 -7.44
C LYS A 72 12.78 -3.85 -6.61
N TYR A 73 12.64 -3.80 -5.29
CA TYR A 73 13.52 -4.48 -4.36
C TYR A 73 12.83 -5.74 -3.83
N ASP A 74 13.54 -6.87 -3.85
CA ASP A 74 13.09 -8.10 -3.18
C ASP A 74 13.52 -8.06 -1.70
N VAL A 75 12.56 -8.21 -0.79
CA VAL A 75 12.76 -8.13 0.66
C VAL A 75 12.02 -9.24 1.39
N ASN A 76 12.26 -9.38 2.70
CA ASN A 76 11.55 -10.32 3.56
C ASN A 76 11.28 -9.68 4.92
N TYR A 77 10.33 -8.74 4.95
CA TYR A 77 9.94 -8.06 6.17
C TYR A 77 8.60 -8.58 6.67
N ASN A 78 8.55 -8.99 7.93
CA ASN A 78 7.34 -9.54 8.54
C ASN A 78 7.24 -9.11 10.00
N LEU A 79 6.10 -9.47 10.61
CA LEU A 79 5.75 -9.14 11.99
C LEU A 79 6.73 -9.62 13.06
N LYS A 80 7.66 -10.53 12.71
CA LYS A 80 8.63 -11.13 13.65
C LYS A 80 10.05 -10.58 13.51
N ASN A 81 10.42 -9.99 12.37
CA ASN A 81 11.83 -9.73 12.06
C ASN A 81 12.20 -8.28 11.74
N SER A 82 11.24 -7.40 11.46
CA SER A 82 11.56 -6.08 10.88
C SER A 82 11.03 -4.89 11.65
N GLY A 83 9.80 -4.94 12.12
CA GLY A 83 9.17 -3.83 12.86
C GLY A 83 9.12 -4.06 14.37
N SER A 84 8.65 -3.05 15.09
CA SER A 84 8.49 -3.09 16.54
C SER A 84 7.03 -3.25 16.92
N TRP A 85 6.78 -4.09 17.94
CA TRP A 85 5.48 -4.21 18.58
C TRP A 85 5.38 -3.28 19.80
N LYS A 86 4.22 -2.68 20.01
CA LYS A 86 3.87 -1.95 21.22
C LYS A 86 2.47 -2.35 21.67
N VAL A 87 2.29 -2.54 22.97
CA VAL A 87 0.98 -2.71 23.60
C VAL A 87 0.53 -1.34 24.12
N LEU A 88 -0.67 -0.92 23.75
CA LEU A 88 -1.26 0.35 24.16
C LEU A 88 -2.02 0.20 25.49
N PRO A 89 -2.30 1.31 26.22
CA PRO A 89 -3.01 1.23 27.51
C PRO A 89 -4.41 0.61 27.44
N ASN A 90 -5.07 0.68 26.29
CA ASN A 90 -6.37 0.04 26.05
C ASN A 90 -6.26 -1.46 25.70
N GLY A 91 -5.04 -2.02 25.63
CA GLY A 91 -4.78 -3.42 25.31
C GLY A 91 -4.54 -3.71 23.83
N ASP A 92 -4.73 -2.73 22.94
CA ASP A 92 -4.45 -2.89 21.52
C ASP A 92 -2.94 -3.13 21.31
N LYS A 93 -2.60 -3.97 20.35
CA LYS A 93 -1.23 -4.16 19.89
C LYS A 93 -1.04 -3.46 18.55
N ILE A 94 0.02 -2.69 18.44
CA ILE A 94 0.42 -2.02 17.21
C ILE A 94 1.81 -2.49 16.80
N TRP A 95 1.97 -2.80 15.53
CA TRP A 95 3.25 -3.10 14.90
C TRP A 95 3.60 -2.02 13.88
N GLN A 96 4.84 -1.52 13.91
CA GLN A 96 5.27 -0.41 13.07
C GLN A 96 6.62 -0.69 12.41
N LEU A 97 6.74 -0.29 11.16
CA LEU A 97 7.97 -0.34 10.37
C LEU A 97 8.04 0.88 9.44
N ALA A 98 9.16 1.59 9.46
CA ALA A 98 9.48 2.59 8.45
C ALA A 98 10.29 1.95 7.32
N ILE A 99 9.97 2.31 6.08
CA ILE A 99 10.72 1.91 4.89
C ILE A 99 11.06 3.17 4.10
N GLU A 100 12.34 3.34 3.76
CA GLU A 100 12.85 4.51 3.07
C GLU A 100 13.42 4.13 1.71
N CYS A 101 12.98 4.84 0.68
CA CYS A 101 13.43 4.77 -0.70
C CYS A 101 13.89 6.16 -1.13
N GLN A 102 15.10 6.56 -0.73
CA GLN A 102 15.63 7.90 -0.99
C GLN A 102 15.45 8.31 -2.46
N GLY A 103 14.82 9.47 -2.71
CA GLY A 103 14.54 10.02 -4.03
C GLY A 103 13.28 9.47 -4.71
N ALA A 104 12.52 8.58 -4.07
CA ALA A 104 11.29 8.07 -4.65
C ALA A 104 10.18 9.12 -4.68
N LEU A 105 9.42 9.14 -5.77
CA LEU A 105 8.21 9.96 -5.91
C LEU A 105 7.03 9.30 -5.19
N THR A 106 7.00 7.97 -5.22
CA THR A 106 6.00 7.15 -4.51
C THR A 106 6.64 5.85 -4.04
N VAL A 107 6.07 5.24 -3.01
CA VAL A 107 6.41 3.89 -2.56
C VAL A 107 5.14 3.06 -2.47
N ASN A 108 5.19 1.83 -2.97
CA ASN A 108 4.15 0.83 -2.74
C ASN A 108 4.77 -0.53 -2.44
N LEU A 109 3.99 -1.40 -1.83
CA LEU A 109 4.44 -2.67 -1.29
C LEU A 109 3.70 -3.84 -1.92
N LEU A 110 4.39 -4.95 -2.13
CA LEU A 110 3.76 -6.24 -2.43
C LEU A 110 3.90 -7.17 -1.24
N PHE A 111 2.77 -7.69 -0.78
CA PHE A 111 2.67 -8.62 0.31
C PHE A 111 2.44 -10.04 -0.21
N GLN A 112 2.98 -11.00 0.52
CA GLN A 112 2.69 -12.43 0.41
C GLN A 112 2.27 -12.97 1.79
N ASN A 113 1.66 -14.15 1.80
CA ASN A 113 1.10 -14.77 3.00
C ASN A 113 0.13 -13.85 3.76
N PHE A 114 -0.52 -12.91 3.05
CA PHE A 114 -1.37 -11.87 3.63
C PHE A 114 -2.68 -12.48 4.13
N GLN A 115 -2.81 -12.57 5.45
CA GLN A 115 -4.02 -13.02 6.12
C GLN A 115 -4.16 -12.22 7.43
N LEU A 116 -5.13 -11.31 7.45
CA LEU A 116 -5.50 -10.59 8.66
C LEU A 116 -6.74 -11.20 9.31
N PRO A 117 -6.79 -11.37 10.64
CA PRO A 117 -7.99 -11.79 11.34
C PRO A 117 -9.06 -10.69 11.28
N LYS A 118 -10.32 -11.05 11.52
CA LYS A 118 -11.41 -10.07 11.61
C LYS A 118 -11.14 -9.09 12.74
N GLY A 119 -11.35 -7.80 12.49
CA GLY A 119 -11.10 -6.71 13.44
C GLY A 119 -9.70 -6.08 13.34
N ALA A 120 -8.69 -6.83 12.88
CA ALA A 120 -7.36 -6.29 12.65
C ALA A 120 -7.30 -5.50 11.32
N TYR A 121 -6.40 -4.52 11.27
CA TYR A 121 -6.27 -3.65 10.11
C TYR A 121 -4.84 -3.14 9.91
N LEU A 122 -4.51 -2.85 8.65
CA LEU A 122 -3.22 -2.34 8.21
C LEU A 122 -3.40 -1.04 7.43
N TYR A 123 -2.57 -0.05 7.77
CA TYR A 123 -2.43 1.21 7.05
C TYR A 123 -1.02 1.37 6.50
N LEU A 124 -0.93 2.07 5.37
CA LEU A 124 0.30 2.58 4.80
C LEU A 124 0.17 4.09 4.65
N TYR A 125 1.18 4.87 5.04
CA TYR A 125 1.12 6.32 4.93
C TYR A 125 2.52 6.93 4.87
N ASP A 126 2.60 8.18 4.40
CA ASP A 126 3.85 8.95 4.34
C ASP A 126 4.26 9.44 5.73
N ILE A 127 5.55 9.66 5.94
CA ILE A 127 6.07 10.13 7.24
C ILE A 127 5.46 11.47 7.69
N ASP A 128 5.11 12.34 6.73
CA ASP A 128 4.53 13.67 6.97
C ASP A 128 3.01 13.62 7.24
N GLN A 129 2.40 12.42 7.19
CA GLN A 129 0.98 12.19 7.46
C GLN A 129 0.04 12.97 6.54
N THR A 130 0.43 13.17 5.28
CA THR A 130 -0.34 13.91 4.28
C THR A 130 -1.21 13.00 3.42
N ASN A 131 -0.84 11.72 3.25
CA ASN A 131 -1.55 10.74 2.45
C ASN A 131 -1.49 9.33 3.08
N ARG A 132 -2.55 8.55 2.86
CA ARG A 132 -2.63 7.18 3.36
C ARG A 132 -3.34 6.25 2.39
N VAL A 133 -3.03 4.98 2.53
CA VAL A 133 -3.67 3.86 1.84
C VAL A 133 -4.16 2.86 2.89
N GLY A 134 -5.35 2.32 2.66
CA GLY A 134 -6.05 1.43 3.58
C GLY A 134 -7.30 2.06 4.19
N ALA A 135 -7.93 1.44 5.19
CA ALA A 135 -7.45 0.24 5.86
C ALA A 135 -7.57 -1.01 4.99
N TYR A 136 -6.49 -1.81 4.95
CA TYR A 136 -6.56 -3.20 4.56
C TYR A 136 -7.00 -4.02 5.77
N THR A 137 -7.95 -4.94 5.59
CA THR A 137 -8.50 -5.76 6.67
C THR A 137 -8.66 -7.21 6.22
N SER A 138 -9.30 -8.06 7.02
CA SER A 138 -9.65 -9.43 6.62
C SER A 138 -10.43 -9.55 5.29
N ILE A 139 -11.12 -8.50 4.84
CA ILE A 139 -11.82 -8.53 3.53
C ILE A 139 -10.85 -8.56 2.35
N ASN A 140 -9.60 -8.16 2.57
CA ASN A 140 -8.52 -8.14 1.59
C ASN A 140 -7.76 -9.46 1.52
N ASN A 141 -8.08 -10.42 2.38
CA ASN A 141 -7.46 -11.74 2.34
C ASN A 141 -7.89 -12.45 1.06
N ARG A 142 -6.91 -12.86 0.26
CA ARG A 142 -7.11 -13.59 -0.98
C ARG A 142 -6.63 -15.03 -0.81
N VAL A 143 -7.18 -15.93 -1.62
CA VAL A 143 -6.80 -17.37 -1.60
C VAL A 143 -5.33 -17.58 -1.95
N ASP A 144 -4.79 -16.75 -2.84
CA ASP A 144 -3.38 -16.73 -3.22
C ASP A 144 -2.47 -16.12 -2.12
N GLY A 145 -3.05 -15.42 -1.14
CA GLY A 145 -2.31 -14.74 -0.07
C GLY A 145 -1.48 -13.55 -0.54
N GLU A 146 -1.72 -13.05 -1.75
CA GLU A 146 -1.01 -11.90 -2.32
C GLU A 146 -1.81 -10.61 -2.13
N LEU A 147 -1.12 -9.49 -1.93
CA LEU A 147 -1.74 -8.17 -1.92
C LEU A 147 -0.75 -7.14 -2.45
N GLY A 148 -1.10 -6.41 -3.50
CA GLY A 148 -0.39 -5.20 -3.92
C GLY A 148 -1.05 -3.97 -3.30
N SER A 149 -0.25 -3.09 -2.69
CA SER A 149 -0.78 -1.83 -2.16
C SER A 149 -0.95 -0.77 -3.24
N GLU A 150 -1.80 0.22 -2.95
CA GLU A 150 -1.79 1.49 -3.70
C GLU A 150 -0.52 2.29 -3.38
N LEU A 151 -0.32 3.38 -4.13
CA LEU A 151 0.84 4.27 -4.02
C LEU A 151 0.72 5.17 -2.79
N VAL A 152 1.77 5.21 -1.97
CA VAL A 152 1.99 6.26 -0.97
C VAL A 152 2.96 7.28 -1.56
N HIS A 153 2.63 8.56 -1.49
CA HIS A 153 3.49 9.63 -1.99
C HIS A 153 4.71 9.85 -1.09
N GLY A 154 5.81 10.27 -1.71
CA GLY A 154 7.07 10.53 -1.04
C GLY A 154 7.97 9.30 -0.96
N GLU A 155 9.10 9.48 -0.26
CA GLU A 155 10.19 8.52 -0.20
C GLU A 155 10.20 7.64 1.05
N LYS A 156 9.40 7.98 2.06
CA LYS A 156 9.35 7.26 3.34
C LYS A 156 7.91 6.86 3.65
N ILE A 157 7.70 5.55 3.73
CA ILE A 157 6.40 4.93 4.03
C ILE A 157 6.45 4.30 5.42
N ILE A 158 5.40 4.50 6.20
CA ILE A 158 5.16 3.79 7.44
C ILE A 158 4.13 2.68 7.19
N VAL A 159 4.48 1.48 7.65
CA VAL A 159 3.56 0.35 7.73
C VAL A 159 3.06 0.26 9.17
N GLU A 160 1.77 0.44 9.37
CA GLU A 160 1.12 0.33 10.68
C GLU A 160 0.10 -0.78 10.65
N TYR A 161 0.30 -1.81 11.48
CA TYR A 161 -0.63 -2.91 11.65
C TYR A 161 -1.16 -2.92 13.08
N VAL A 162 -2.48 -3.03 13.24
CA VAL A 162 -3.15 -2.99 14.53
C VAL A 162 -3.95 -4.26 14.77
N GLU A 163 -3.75 -4.84 15.96
CA GLU A 163 -4.55 -5.90 16.54
C GLU A 163 -5.29 -5.32 17.75
N PRO A 164 -6.58 -4.97 17.61
CA PRO A 164 -7.40 -4.55 18.73
C PRO A 164 -7.43 -5.61 19.85
N ALA A 165 -7.62 -5.17 21.10
CA ALA A 165 -7.54 -6.03 22.28
C ALA A 165 -8.50 -7.25 22.26
N ASP A 166 -9.61 -7.15 21.54
CA ASP A 166 -10.63 -8.20 21.41
C ASP A 166 -10.30 -9.23 20.31
N VAL A 167 -9.28 -8.97 19.47
CA VAL A 167 -8.82 -9.88 18.42
C VAL A 167 -7.83 -10.90 19.00
N LYS A 168 -8.24 -12.18 19.02
CA LYS A 168 -7.49 -13.28 19.65
C LYS A 168 -6.39 -13.87 18.79
N GLU A 169 -6.54 -13.80 17.47
CA GLU A 169 -5.57 -14.32 16.51
C GLU A 169 -4.64 -13.21 16.07
N SER A 170 -3.39 -13.55 15.75
CA SER A 170 -2.49 -12.58 15.13
C SER A 170 -2.53 -12.68 13.61
N GLY A 171 -2.31 -11.54 12.97
CA GLY A 171 -2.16 -11.46 11.52
C GLY A 171 -0.89 -12.12 11.05
N ARG A 172 -0.84 -12.37 9.75
CA ARG A 172 0.36 -12.85 9.06
C ARG A 172 0.45 -12.12 7.72
N PHE A 173 1.64 -11.63 7.43
CA PHE A 173 2.02 -11.13 6.11
C PHE A 173 3.54 -11.04 6.06
N THR A 174 4.06 -11.09 4.83
CA THR A 174 5.44 -10.76 4.50
C THR A 174 5.40 -9.69 3.43
N ILE A 175 6.03 -8.55 3.68
CA ILE A 175 6.39 -7.61 2.62
C ILE A 175 7.49 -8.30 1.83
N SER A 176 7.13 -8.70 0.61
CA SER A 176 8.00 -9.42 -0.34
C SER A 176 8.71 -8.46 -1.29
N ASN A 177 8.08 -7.33 -1.59
CA ASN A 177 8.67 -6.29 -2.42
C ASN A 177 8.41 -4.89 -1.89
N VAL A 178 9.42 -4.03 -2.06
CA VAL A 178 9.32 -2.58 -1.97
C VAL A 178 9.51 -2.03 -3.37
N ILE A 179 8.54 -1.24 -3.85
CA ILE A 179 8.59 -0.60 -5.16
C ILE A 179 8.93 0.87 -4.96
N HIS A 180 10.09 1.28 -5.45
CA HIS A 180 10.53 2.67 -5.51
C HIS A 180 9.99 3.27 -6.80
N GLY A 181 8.91 4.06 -6.74
CA GLY A 181 8.36 4.77 -7.89
C GLY A 181 9.20 5.99 -8.25
N TYR A 182 9.84 5.97 -9.43
CA TYR A 182 10.71 7.05 -9.92
C TYR A 182 10.14 7.77 -11.16
N ARG A 183 9.01 7.29 -11.71
CA ARG A 183 8.31 7.92 -12.85
C ARG A 183 6.84 8.15 -12.54
N THR A 184 6.26 9.17 -13.16
CA THR A 184 4.83 9.49 -13.07
C THR A 184 4.19 9.56 -14.46
N LEU A 185 2.86 9.47 -14.50
CA LEU A 185 2.10 9.60 -15.74
C LEU A 185 1.92 11.05 -16.21
N ALA A 186 2.31 12.06 -15.41
CA ALA A 186 2.05 13.47 -15.72
C ALA A 186 2.57 13.93 -17.11
N PRO A 187 3.77 13.51 -17.57
CA PRO A 187 4.22 13.85 -18.93
C PRO A 187 3.36 13.20 -20.02
N ILE A 188 2.87 11.98 -19.79
CA ILE A 188 2.02 11.23 -20.72
C ILE A 188 0.65 11.91 -20.81
N GLU A 189 0.06 12.24 -19.67
CA GLU A 189 -1.21 12.96 -19.59
C GLU A 189 -1.16 14.28 -20.36
N LYS A 190 -0.12 15.09 -20.14
CA LYS A 190 0.08 16.36 -20.84
C LYS A 190 0.15 16.20 -22.37
N ASN A 191 0.75 15.12 -22.85
CA ASN A 191 0.84 14.84 -24.29
C ASN A 191 -0.49 14.37 -24.86
N LEU A 192 -1.27 13.58 -24.11
CA LEU A 192 -2.61 13.17 -24.51
C LEU A 192 -3.57 14.36 -24.60
N VAL A 193 -3.53 15.28 -23.62
CA VAL A 193 -4.38 16.50 -23.63
C VAL A 193 -4.05 17.41 -24.82
N ARG A 194 -2.79 17.47 -25.27
CA ARG A 194 -2.41 18.26 -26.46
C ARG A 194 -2.83 17.63 -27.79
N ALA A 195 -3.14 16.34 -27.80
CA ALA A 195 -3.49 15.60 -29.00
C ALA A 195 -5.02 15.54 -29.25
N LEU A 196 -5.82 16.02 -28.29
CA LEU A 196 -7.28 16.16 -28.35
C LEU A 196 -7.66 17.60 -28.69
#